data_AF-A0AAD9U0V2-F1
#
_entry.id   AF-A0AAD9U0V2-F1
#
_cell.length_a   1.000
_cell.length_b   1.000
_cell.length_c   1.000
_cell.angle_alpha   90.00
_cell.angle_beta   90.00
_cell.angle_gamma   90.00
#
_symmetry.space_group_name_H-M   'P 1'
#
loop_
_entity.id
_entity.type
_entity.pdbx_description
1 polymer ?
#
loop_
_entity_poly.entity_id
_entity_poly.type
_entity_poly.pdbx_seq_one_letter_code
_entity_poly.pdbx_strand_id
1 'polypeptide(L)'
;MAWMVNQQIARVKRSRIWGGAFLCLLFLMLATPKIPLSPHHHLFADMRNFLGVPNTLNVITIFPFLIVGVMGFVLCLQGSFFNISFRGEVWAWALFYAGIAAVAFGSAYYHLKPDDDRVMWDTLPTMIAFSSLFSGFLVERVGMRIGLSCLIALVSVTFLSMNYARTFNDFRLCVTFQLIPCIAIPGLTFLFPPKYTHSKYWLYAAGVHLVAKFEAVADRKIYRANHYIISGHSLEHLCSAMVPILLTVMLMYRNTKFQRLGDYRDRP
;
A
#
# COMPACT_ATOMS: atom_id res chain seq x y z
N MET A 1 -29.98 -28.09 -6.37
CA MET A 1 -30.71 -26.81 -6.21
C MET A 1 -30.06 -25.89 -5.16
N ALA A 2 -29.80 -26.34 -3.92
CA ALA A 2 -29.18 -25.52 -2.85
C ALA A 2 -27.77 -24.95 -3.16
N TRP A 3 -26.97 -25.65 -3.99
CA TRP A 3 -25.64 -25.18 -4.40
C TRP A 3 -25.69 -23.95 -5.32
N MET A 4 -26.63 -23.92 -6.27
CA MET A 4 -26.82 -22.77 -7.16
C MET A 4 -27.35 -21.55 -6.41
N VAL A 5 -28.26 -21.77 -5.45
CA VAL A 5 -28.79 -20.71 -4.58
C VAL A 5 -27.70 -20.09 -3.72
N ASN A 6 -26.81 -20.89 -3.12
CA ASN A 6 -25.67 -20.38 -2.35
C ASN A 6 -24.67 -19.59 -3.20
N GLN A 7 -24.42 -20.01 -4.46
CA GLN A 7 -23.58 -19.25 -5.38
C GLN A 7 -24.21 -17.93 -5.81
N GLN A 8 -25.53 -17.91 -6.07
CA GLN A 8 -26.25 -16.66 -6.35
C GLN A 8 -26.22 -15.71 -5.16
N ILE A 9 -26.45 -16.18 -3.94
CA ILE A 9 -26.39 -15.36 -2.72
C ILE A 9 -24.99 -14.77 -2.52
N ALA A 10 -23.93 -15.56 -2.73
CA ALA A 10 -22.56 -15.07 -2.65
C ALA A 10 -22.25 -14.03 -3.75
N ARG A 11 -22.76 -14.21 -4.97
CA ARG A 11 -22.61 -13.29 -6.10
C ARG A 11 -23.32 -11.96 -5.85
N VAL A 12 -24.54 -11.99 -5.28
CA VAL A 12 -25.31 -10.79 -4.91
C VAL A 12 -24.64 -10.03 -3.78
N LYS A 13 -24.16 -10.71 -2.72
CA LYS A 13 -23.39 -10.06 -1.65
C LYS A 13 -22.12 -9.40 -2.18
N ARG A 14 -21.42 -10.05 -3.10
CA ARG A 14 -20.21 -9.51 -3.73
C ARG A 14 -20.52 -8.27 -4.59
N SER A 15 -21.56 -8.32 -5.41
CA SER A 15 -21.99 -7.17 -6.22
C SER A 15 -22.34 -5.95 -5.36
N ARG A 16 -23.00 -6.16 -4.21
CA ARG A 16 -23.30 -5.07 -3.27
C ARG A 16 -22.04 -4.44 -2.66
N ILE A 17 -21.03 -5.24 -2.31
CA ILE A 17 -19.74 -4.72 -1.79
C ILE A 17 -19.06 -3.85 -2.84
N TRP A 18 -18.99 -4.32 -4.09
CA TRP A 18 -18.38 -3.56 -5.18
C TRP A 18 -19.17 -2.32 -5.55
N GLY A 19 -20.50 -2.40 -5.57
CA GLY A 19 -21.37 -1.25 -5.76
C GLY A 19 -21.15 -0.19 -4.68
N GLY A 20 -21.06 -0.61 -3.41
CA GLY A 20 -20.74 0.29 -2.30
C GLY A 20 -19.36 0.94 -2.43
N ALA A 21 -18.33 0.18 -2.80
CA ALA A 21 -16.99 0.71 -3.04
C ALA A 21 -16.95 1.72 -4.19
N PHE A 22 -17.65 1.42 -5.30
CA PHE A 22 -17.78 2.34 -6.43
C PHE A 22 -18.50 3.64 -6.03
N LEU A 23 -19.63 3.54 -5.32
CA LEU A 23 -20.36 4.70 -4.82
C LEU A 23 -19.51 5.54 -3.85
N CYS A 24 -18.71 4.89 -3.00
CA CYS A 24 -17.78 5.59 -2.11
C CYS A 24 -16.71 6.37 -2.89
N LEU A 25 -16.12 5.77 -3.93
CA LEU A 25 -15.15 6.45 -4.80
C LEU A 25 -15.81 7.60 -5.56
N LEU A 26 -17.02 7.40 -6.08
CA LEU A 26 -17.77 8.43 -6.78
C LEU A 26 -18.10 9.61 -5.84
N PHE A 27 -18.57 9.32 -4.63
CA PHE A 27 -18.82 10.34 -3.62
C PHE A 27 -17.55 11.12 -3.29
N LEU A 28 -16.41 10.44 -3.11
CA LEU A 28 -15.12 11.10 -2.87
C LEU A 28 -14.75 12.06 -4.02
N MET A 29 -14.93 11.63 -5.27
CA MET A 29 -14.67 12.44 -6.47
C MET A 29 -15.61 13.65 -6.59
N LEU A 30 -16.82 13.57 -6.06
CA LEU A 30 -17.78 14.68 -6.06
C LEU A 30 -17.58 15.63 -4.88
N ALA A 31 -17.21 15.10 -3.71
CA ALA A 31 -17.15 15.84 -2.46
C ALA A 31 -15.80 16.54 -2.19
N THR A 32 -14.73 16.13 -2.87
CA THR A 32 -13.37 16.68 -2.63
C THR A 32 -12.90 17.53 -3.80
N PRO A 33 -12.17 18.63 -3.57
CA PRO A 33 -11.63 19.45 -4.65
C PRO A 33 -10.52 18.71 -5.40
N LYS A 34 -10.39 18.97 -6.71
CA LYS A 34 -9.32 18.46 -7.57
C LYS A 34 -7.94 18.72 -6.95
N ILE A 35 -7.05 17.72 -7.02
CA ILE A 35 -5.67 17.82 -6.54
C ILE A 35 -4.74 17.82 -7.76
N PRO A 36 -4.38 18.99 -8.31
CA PRO A 36 -3.45 19.07 -9.43
C PRO A 36 -2.00 18.94 -8.97
N LEU A 37 -1.13 18.41 -9.83
CA LEU A 37 0.30 18.66 -9.73
C LEU A 37 0.53 20.17 -9.84
N SER A 38 1.20 20.70 -8.84
CA SER A 38 1.69 22.08 -8.82
C SER A 38 3.22 22.04 -8.85
N PRO A 39 3.89 23.00 -9.51
CA PRO A 39 5.35 23.08 -9.53
C PRO A 39 6.01 23.03 -8.15
N HIS A 40 5.29 23.46 -7.10
CA HIS A 40 5.78 23.40 -5.72
C HIS A 40 5.91 21.97 -5.17
N HIS A 41 5.25 20.97 -5.73
CA HIS A 41 5.36 19.57 -5.30
C HIS A 41 6.74 18.97 -5.57
N HIS A 42 7.49 19.54 -6.51
CA HIS A 42 8.84 19.11 -6.84
C HIS A 42 9.93 19.80 -5.99
N LEU A 43 9.55 20.79 -5.18
CA LEU A 43 10.46 21.60 -4.39
C LEU A 43 10.55 21.09 -2.95
N PHE A 44 11.39 20.06 -2.75
CA PHE A 44 11.69 19.50 -1.44
C PHE A 44 12.38 20.52 -0.52
N ALA A 45 12.22 20.34 0.80
CA ALA A 45 12.93 21.16 1.79
C ALA A 45 14.44 20.97 1.73
N ASP A 46 14.89 19.73 1.51
CA ASP A 46 16.29 19.38 1.32
C ASP A 46 16.54 19.01 -0.15
N MET A 47 17.31 19.87 -0.81
CA MET A 47 17.78 19.70 -2.19
C MET A 47 19.30 19.64 -2.28
N ARG A 48 19.98 19.31 -1.17
CA ARG A 48 21.43 19.21 -1.14
C ARG A 48 21.92 18.15 -2.13
N ASN A 49 23.08 18.44 -2.71
CA ASN A 49 23.80 17.54 -3.59
C ASN A 49 25.12 17.15 -2.93
N PHE A 50 25.26 15.88 -2.57
CA PHE A 50 26.48 15.25 -2.11
C PHE A 50 26.99 14.31 -3.20
N LEU A 51 28.29 14.39 -3.49
CA LEU A 51 28.99 13.49 -4.41
C LEU A 51 28.37 13.42 -5.83
N GLY A 52 27.72 14.51 -6.28
CA GLY A 52 27.11 14.60 -7.60
C GLY A 52 25.68 14.04 -7.70
N VAL A 53 25.10 13.55 -6.60
CA VAL A 53 23.73 13.01 -6.56
C VAL A 53 22.75 14.12 -6.15
N PRO A 54 21.83 14.60 -7.02
CA PRO A 54 20.81 15.59 -6.62
C PRO A 54 19.86 15.04 -5.55
N ASN A 55 19.37 15.92 -4.67
CA ASN A 55 18.43 15.57 -3.59
C ASN A 55 18.91 14.34 -2.77
N THR A 56 20.19 14.30 -2.42
CA THR A 56 20.89 13.07 -2.06
C THR A 56 20.23 12.31 -0.92
N LEU A 57 19.81 12.99 0.15
CA LEU A 57 19.16 12.32 1.28
C LEU A 57 17.81 11.73 0.88
N ASN A 58 17.03 12.41 0.04
CA ASN A 58 15.78 11.85 -0.47
C ASN A 58 16.06 10.60 -1.30
N VAL A 59 17.15 10.54 -2.07
CA VAL A 59 17.54 9.35 -2.86
C VAL A 59 18.04 8.20 -1.98
N ILE A 60 18.93 8.47 -1.02
CA ILE A 60 19.54 7.43 -0.17
C ILE A 60 18.52 6.79 0.77
N THR A 61 17.60 7.59 1.33
CA THR A 61 16.58 7.13 2.27
C THR A 61 15.55 6.17 1.64
N ILE A 62 15.59 5.99 0.33
CA ILE A 62 14.75 5.03 -0.41
C ILE A 62 15.35 3.61 -0.36
N PHE A 63 16.66 3.47 -0.19
CA PHE A 63 17.36 2.17 -0.22
C PHE A 63 16.77 1.11 0.72
N PRO A 64 16.29 1.43 1.93
CA PRO A 64 15.57 0.47 2.78
C PRO A 64 14.37 -0.20 2.10
N PHE A 65 13.62 0.49 1.24
CA PHE A 65 12.53 -0.13 0.47
C PHE A 65 13.05 -1.22 -0.45
N LEU A 66 14.18 -1.00 -1.12
CA LEU A 66 14.76 -1.98 -2.03
C LEU A 66 15.16 -3.25 -1.28
N ILE A 67 15.87 -3.10 -0.16
CA ILE A 67 16.31 -4.24 0.67
C ILE A 67 15.11 -5.05 1.13
N VAL A 68 14.14 -4.40 1.78
CA VAL A 68 13.00 -5.09 2.39
C VAL A 68 12.06 -5.64 1.33
N GLY A 69 11.87 -4.91 0.22
CA GLY A 69 11.08 -5.34 -0.94
C GLY A 69 11.63 -6.60 -1.59
N VAL A 70 12.93 -6.62 -1.93
CA VAL A 70 13.55 -7.80 -2.56
C VAL A 70 13.56 -8.99 -1.59
N MET A 71 13.97 -8.79 -0.34
CA MET A 71 13.99 -9.86 0.65
C MET A 71 12.59 -10.44 0.87
N GLY A 72 11.58 -9.60 1.11
CA GLY A 72 10.21 -10.06 1.32
C GLY A 72 9.64 -10.77 0.10
N PHE A 73 9.93 -10.30 -1.12
CA PHE A 73 9.51 -10.95 -2.35
C PHE A 73 10.08 -12.36 -2.48
N VAL A 74 11.40 -12.52 -2.27
CA VAL A 74 12.06 -13.84 -2.31
C VAL A 74 11.50 -14.78 -1.24
N LEU A 75 11.35 -14.28 0.00
CA LEU A 75 10.81 -15.06 1.11
C LEU A 75 9.35 -15.51 0.86
N CYS A 76 8.53 -14.67 0.22
CA CYS A 76 7.17 -15.04 -0.18
C CYS A 76 7.15 -16.22 -1.16
N LEU A 77 8.02 -16.21 -2.16
CA LEU A 77 8.03 -17.22 -3.22
C LEU A 77 8.65 -18.55 -2.78
N GLN A 78 9.59 -18.53 -1.82
CA GLN A 78 10.21 -19.74 -1.28
C GLN A 78 9.24 -20.56 -0.39
N GLY A 79 8.24 -19.91 0.22
CA GLY A 79 7.12 -20.58 0.91
C GLY A 79 7.44 -21.22 2.27
N SER A 80 8.71 -21.23 2.71
CA SER A 80 9.12 -21.85 3.98
C SER A 80 9.24 -20.88 5.17
N PHE A 81 9.47 -19.59 4.91
CA PHE A 81 9.75 -18.60 5.95
C PHE A 81 8.53 -17.83 6.45
N PHE A 82 7.57 -17.56 5.56
CA PHE A 82 6.34 -16.87 5.93
C PHE A 82 5.24 -17.88 6.21
N ASN A 83 4.57 -17.74 7.35
CA ASN A 83 3.48 -18.62 7.72
C ASN A 83 2.21 -18.23 6.95
N ILE A 84 2.13 -18.68 5.69
CA ILE A 84 1.04 -18.38 4.75
C ILE A 84 0.23 -19.66 4.54
N SER A 85 -1.05 -19.66 4.93
CA SER A 85 -1.86 -20.88 4.79
C SER A 85 -2.44 -21.11 3.39
N PHE A 86 -2.56 -20.07 2.54
CA PHE A 86 -3.23 -20.17 1.24
C PHE A 86 -2.34 -19.72 0.09
N ARG A 87 -2.37 -20.45 -1.03
CA ARG A 87 -1.65 -20.04 -2.26
C ARG A 87 -2.06 -18.66 -2.76
N GLY A 88 -3.34 -18.30 -2.65
CA GLY A 88 -3.84 -16.98 -3.03
C GLY A 88 -3.26 -15.83 -2.21
N GLU A 89 -2.91 -16.10 -0.96
CA GLU A 89 -2.31 -15.10 -0.06
C GLU A 89 -0.85 -14.79 -0.47
N VAL A 90 -0.13 -15.77 -1.02
CA VAL A 90 1.22 -15.56 -1.56
C VAL A 90 1.23 -14.49 -2.65
N TRP A 91 0.25 -14.47 -3.55
CA TRP A 91 0.19 -13.48 -4.63
C TRP A 91 0.01 -12.05 -4.12
N ALA A 92 -0.80 -11.85 -3.08
CA ALA A 92 -0.96 -10.53 -2.46
C ALA A 92 0.33 -10.05 -1.78
N TRP A 93 1.02 -10.94 -1.06
CA TRP A 93 2.29 -10.57 -0.43
C TRP A 93 3.43 -10.38 -1.44
N ALA A 94 3.55 -11.28 -2.43
CA ALA A 94 4.56 -11.17 -3.48
C ALA A 94 4.39 -9.86 -4.27
N LEU A 95 3.16 -9.52 -4.68
CA LEU A 95 2.92 -8.27 -5.40
C LEU A 95 3.09 -7.03 -4.50
N PHE A 96 2.83 -7.14 -3.19
CA PHE A 96 3.15 -6.07 -2.23
C PHE A 96 4.66 -5.80 -2.18
N TYR A 97 5.47 -6.83 -1.94
CA TYR A 97 6.92 -6.69 -1.84
C TYR A 97 7.58 -6.33 -3.17
N ALA A 98 7.07 -6.85 -4.29
CA ALA A 98 7.48 -6.42 -5.62
C ALA A 98 7.16 -4.93 -5.86
N GLY A 99 5.98 -4.48 -5.42
CA GLY A 99 5.60 -3.08 -5.44
C GLY A 99 6.56 -2.23 -4.60
N ILE A 100 6.89 -2.64 -3.38
CA ILE A 100 7.87 -1.96 -2.51
C ILE A 100 9.26 -1.88 -3.14
N ALA A 101 9.75 -2.95 -3.76
CA ALA A 101 11.01 -2.91 -4.49
C ALA A 101 10.93 -1.94 -5.69
N ALA A 102 9.82 -1.93 -6.41
CA ALA A 102 9.59 -1.02 -7.52
C ALA A 102 9.44 0.45 -7.09
N VAL A 103 8.89 0.73 -5.90
CA VAL A 103 8.91 2.07 -5.28
C VAL A 103 10.34 2.56 -5.18
N ALA A 104 11.29 1.70 -4.82
CA ALA A 104 12.67 2.13 -4.69
C ALA A 104 13.26 2.71 -5.99
N PHE A 105 12.99 2.05 -7.12
CA PHE A 105 13.44 2.51 -8.43
C PHE A 105 12.65 3.73 -8.92
N GLY A 106 11.32 3.71 -8.79
CA GLY A 106 10.45 4.81 -9.20
C GLY A 106 10.74 6.10 -8.45
N SER A 107 10.89 5.99 -7.13
CA SER A 107 11.20 7.09 -6.24
C SER A 107 12.61 7.65 -6.52
N ALA A 108 13.62 6.79 -6.70
CA ALA A 108 14.97 7.26 -7.05
C ALA A 108 14.97 7.99 -8.40
N TYR A 109 14.26 7.45 -9.41
CA TYR A 109 14.14 8.07 -10.73
C TYR A 109 13.49 9.45 -10.68
N TYR A 110 12.50 9.64 -9.80
CA TYR A 110 11.85 10.92 -9.52
C TYR A 110 12.78 11.87 -8.76
N HIS A 111 13.35 11.46 -7.64
CA HIS A 111 14.15 12.35 -6.79
C HIS A 111 15.47 12.79 -7.43
N LEU A 112 16.05 12.02 -8.35
CA LEU A 112 17.24 12.44 -9.10
C LEU A 112 16.96 13.65 -10.00
N LYS A 113 15.74 13.76 -10.53
CA LYS A 113 15.33 14.88 -11.39
C LYS A 113 13.81 15.07 -11.28
N PRO A 114 13.31 15.82 -10.30
CA PRO A 114 11.86 15.91 -10.06
C PRO A 114 11.12 16.57 -11.22
N ASP A 115 10.10 15.88 -11.75
CA ASP A 115 9.16 16.39 -12.75
C ASP A 115 7.83 15.62 -12.74
N ASP A 116 6.82 16.17 -13.42
CA ASP A 116 5.45 15.64 -13.50
C ASP A 116 5.37 14.24 -14.13
N ASP A 117 6.28 13.89 -15.05
CA ASP A 117 6.29 12.57 -15.69
C ASP A 117 6.90 11.53 -14.75
N ARG A 118 7.95 11.90 -14.01
CA ARG A 118 8.68 10.99 -13.13
C ARG A 118 7.96 10.71 -11.82
N VAL A 119 7.21 11.67 -11.28
CA VAL A 119 6.39 11.45 -10.07
C VAL A 119 5.35 10.34 -10.30
N MET A 120 4.91 10.12 -11.54
CA MET A 120 4.04 9.00 -11.88
C MET A 120 4.71 7.65 -11.66
N TRP A 121 6.01 7.55 -11.92
CA TRP A 121 6.80 6.33 -11.71
C TRP A 121 7.08 6.06 -10.23
N ASP A 122 7.05 7.08 -9.37
CA ASP A 122 7.06 6.94 -7.92
C ASP A 122 5.67 6.55 -7.36
N THR A 123 4.62 7.13 -7.94
CA THR A 123 3.23 6.94 -7.50
C THR A 123 2.67 5.56 -7.86
N LEU A 124 2.93 5.07 -9.07
CA LEU A 124 2.34 3.82 -9.58
C LEU A 124 2.75 2.59 -8.73
N PRO A 125 4.05 2.34 -8.46
CA PRO A 125 4.46 1.22 -7.62
C PRO A 125 3.87 1.30 -6.21
N THR A 126 3.80 2.51 -5.65
CA THR A 126 3.19 2.76 -4.34
C THR A 126 1.72 2.33 -4.33
N MET A 127 0.94 2.75 -5.33
CA MET A 127 -0.47 2.37 -5.45
C MET A 127 -0.66 0.86 -5.59
N ILE A 128 0.21 0.18 -6.36
CA ILE A 128 0.18 -1.29 -6.50
C ILE A 128 0.48 -1.96 -5.16
N ALA A 129 1.49 -1.48 -4.42
CA ALA A 129 1.82 -2.00 -3.10
C ALA A 129 0.63 -1.86 -2.13
N PHE A 130 0.03 -0.68 -2.01
CA PHE A 130 -1.14 -0.45 -1.14
C PHE A 130 -2.37 -1.27 -1.54
N SER A 131 -2.62 -1.41 -2.84
CA SER A 131 -3.68 -2.28 -3.37
C SER A 131 -3.49 -3.73 -2.94
N SER A 132 -2.25 -4.20 -3.07
CA SER A 132 -1.88 -5.56 -2.72
C SER A 132 -1.94 -5.80 -1.22
N LEU A 133 -1.47 -4.83 -0.42
CA LEU A 133 -1.52 -4.86 1.03
C LEU A 133 -2.96 -4.96 1.54
N PHE A 134 -3.85 -4.11 1.04
CA PHE A 134 -5.25 -4.10 1.44
C PHE A 134 -5.97 -5.38 0.99
N SER A 135 -5.68 -5.88 -0.21
CA SER A 135 -6.18 -7.18 -0.66
C SER A 135 -5.72 -8.32 0.26
N GLY A 136 -4.43 -8.36 0.62
CA GLY A 136 -3.87 -9.35 1.56
C GLY A 136 -4.58 -9.33 2.89
N PHE A 137 -4.81 -8.14 3.45
CA PHE A 137 -5.63 -7.96 4.66
C PHE A 137 -7.04 -8.57 4.50
N LEU A 138 -7.71 -8.34 3.37
CA LEU A 138 -9.05 -8.90 3.11
C LEU A 138 -9.02 -10.43 2.92
N VAL A 139 -7.96 -10.98 2.33
CA VAL A 139 -7.76 -12.44 2.27
C VAL A 139 -7.74 -13.03 3.68
N GLU A 140 -7.02 -12.38 4.61
CA GLU A 140 -6.92 -12.82 6.01
C GLU A 140 -8.22 -12.66 6.80
N ARG A 141 -8.91 -11.52 6.64
CA ARG A 141 -10.07 -11.16 7.47
C ARG A 141 -11.38 -11.69 6.94
N VAL A 142 -11.58 -11.66 5.64
CA VAL A 142 -12.87 -11.92 5.00
C VAL A 142 -12.85 -13.23 4.22
N GLY A 143 -11.77 -13.48 3.48
CA GLY A 143 -11.52 -14.76 2.82
C GLY A 143 -10.89 -14.62 1.44
N MET A 144 -10.32 -15.73 0.94
CA MET A 144 -9.49 -15.77 -0.25
C MET A 144 -10.18 -15.20 -1.50
N ARG A 145 -11.42 -15.61 -1.78
CA ARG A 145 -12.13 -15.18 -2.99
C ARG A 145 -12.34 -13.67 -3.02
N ILE A 146 -12.81 -13.08 -1.92
CA ILE A 146 -13.08 -11.64 -1.83
C ILE A 146 -11.76 -10.87 -1.93
N GLY A 147 -10.74 -11.28 -1.19
CA GLY A 147 -9.42 -10.67 -1.24
C GLY A 147 -8.78 -10.70 -2.64
N LEU A 148 -8.76 -11.85 -3.32
CA LEU A 148 -8.21 -11.94 -4.69
C LEU A 148 -8.99 -11.13 -5.72
N SER A 149 -10.33 -11.10 -5.62
CA SER A 149 -11.10 -10.18 -6.47
C SER A 149 -10.80 -8.71 -6.14
N CYS A 150 -10.54 -8.39 -4.87
CA CYS A 150 -10.03 -7.09 -4.43
C CYS A 150 -8.70 -6.75 -5.10
N LEU A 151 -7.78 -7.71 -5.15
CA LEU A 151 -6.48 -7.51 -5.79
C LEU A 151 -6.64 -7.11 -7.26
N ILE A 152 -7.34 -7.94 -8.03
CA ILE A 152 -7.51 -7.73 -9.47
C ILE A 152 -8.19 -6.38 -9.73
N ALA A 153 -9.28 -6.08 -9.02
CA ALA A 153 -10.01 -4.84 -9.22
C ALA A 153 -9.16 -3.62 -8.86
N LEU A 154 -8.49 -3.62 -7.70
CA LEU A 154 -7.69 -2.48 -7.26
C LEU A 154 -6.50 -2.23 -8.19
N VAL A 155 -5.79 -3.28 -8.60
CA VAL A 155 -4.69 -3.16 -9.57
C VAL A 155 -5.20 -2.66 -10.93
N SER A 156 -6.36 -3.10 -11.42
CA SER A 156 -6.94 -2.49 -12.62
C SER A 156 -7.26 -1.01 -12.43
N VAL A 157 -7.82 -0.64 -11.27
CA VAL A 157 -8.13 0.75 -10.93
C VAL A 157 -6.86 1.60 -10.75
N THR A 158 -5.72 1.04 -10.34
CA THR A 158 -4.46 1.82 -10.26
C THR A 158 -4.03 2.33 -11.63
N PHE A 159 -4.07 1.48 -12.66
CA PHE A 159 -3.71 1.89 -14.02
C PHE A 159 -4.70 2.89 -14.61
N LEU A 160 -6.00 2.69 -14.38
CA LEU A 160 -7.04 3.65 -14.78
C LEU A 160 -6.85 5.01 -14.09
N SER A 161 -6.56 5.00 -12.80
CA SER A 161 -6.31 6.22 -12.02
C SER A 161 -5.05 6.94 -12.48
N MET A 162 -4.01 6.20 -12.87
CA MET A 162 -2.77 6.77 -13.41
C MET A 162 -3.00 7.46 -14.76
N ASN A 163 -3.77 6.81 -15.65
CA ASN A 163 -4.16 7.41 -16.93
C ASN A 163 -5.05 8.65 -16.73
N TYR A 164 -5.99 8.58 -15.78
CA TYR A 164 -6.82 9.72 -15.40
C TYR A 164 -5.98 10.88 -14.86
N ALA A 165 -5.05 10.61 -13.93
CA ALA A 165 -4.16 11.62 -13.37
C ALA A 165 -3.33 12.32 -14.45
N ARG A 166 -2.80 11.57 -15.42
CA ARG A 166 -2.03 12.11 -16.56
C ARG A 166 -2.89 12.98 -17.48
N THR A 167 -4.11 12.54 -17.76
CA THR A 167 -4.99 13.20 -18.75
C THR A 167 -5.64 14.45 -18.18
N PHE A 168 -6.05 14.39 -16.91
CA PHE A 168 -6.84 15.44 -16.28
C PHE A 168 -6.04 16.25 -15.26
N ASN A 169 -4.76 15.94 -15.01
CA ASN A 169 -3.94 16.52 -13.95
C ASN A 169 -4.67 16.49 -12.60
N ASP A 170 -5.12 15.30 -12.18
CA ASP A 170 -5.89 15.10 -10.95
C ASP A 170 -5.45 13.83 -10.21
N PHE A 171 -4.75 14.04 -9.09
CA PHE A 171 -4.15 12.97 -8.30
C PHE A 171 -5.04 12.49 -7.16
N ARG A 172 -6.28 12.97 -7.04
CA ARG A 172 -7.23 12.54 -5.99
C ARG A 172 -7.34 11.03 -5.87
N LEU A 173 -7.51 10.34 -7.01
CA LEU A 173 -7.60 8.88 -7.04
C LEU A 173 -6.30 8.25 -6.56
N CYS A 174 -5.13 8.74 -6.99
CA CYS A 174 -3.83 8.24 -6.56
C CYS A 174 -3.61 8.37 -5.04
N VAL A 175 -3.95 9.52 -4.46
CA VAL A 175 -3.85 9.78 -3.01
C VAL A 175 -4.78 8.86 -2.22
N THR A 176 -5.97 8.59 -2.77
CA THR A 176 -6.98 7.73 -2.14
C THR A 176 -6.46 6.31 -1.88
N PHE A 177 -5.61 5.76 -2.76
CA PHE A 177 -5.00 4.44 -2.55
C PHE A 177 -4.08 4.37 -1.32
N GLN A 178 -3.53 5.49 -0.88
CA GLN A 178 -2.66 5.54 0.30
C GLN A 178 -3.48 5.82 1.57
N LEU A 179 -4.48 6.71 1.48
CA LEU A 179 -5.29 7.11 2.64
C LEU A 179 -6.36 6.07 3.03
N ILE A 180 -7.08 5.49 2.06
CA ILE A 180 -8.18 4.58 2.37
C ILE A 180 -7.71 3.37 3.17
N PRO A 181 -6.62 2.65 2.80
CA PRO A 181 -6.15 1.52 3.59
C PRO A 181 -5.82 1.90 5.03
N CYS A 182 -5.32 3.11 5.29
CA CYS A 182 -4.98 3.57 6.63
C CYS A 182 -6.19 3.76 7.54
N ILE A 183 -7.38 4.00 6.97
CA ILE A 183 -8.64 4.10 7.71
C ILE A 183 -9.38 2.75 7.72
N ALA A 184 -9.43 2.10 6.56
CA ALA A 184 -10.16 0.86 6.36
C ALA A 184 -9.53 -0.31 7.12
N ILE A 185 -8.20 -0.44 7.16
CA ILE A 185 -7.52 -1.53 7.88
C ILE A 185 -7.83 -1.47 9.38
N PRO A 186 -7.68 -0.32 10.09
CA PRO A 186 -8.12 -0.23 11.48
C PRO A 186 -9.60 -0.50 11.67
N GLY A 187 -10.49 0.13 10.89
CA GLY A 187 -11.93 -0.07 11.01
C GLY A 187 -12.34 -1.53 10.84
N LEU A 188 -11.85 -2.19 9.80
CA LEU A 188 -12.12 -3.61 9.52
C LEU A 188 -11.42 -4.54 10.52
N THR A 189 -10.33 -4.10 11.16
CA THR A 189 -9.65 -4.89 12.20
C THR A 189 -10.53 -5.09 13.43
N PHE A 190 -11.37 -4.10 13.76
CA PHE A 190 -12.35 -4.20 14.85
C PHE A 190 -13.60 -4.97 14.44
N LEU A 191 -14.01 -4.88 13.16
CA LEU A 191 -15.23 -5.53 12.67
C LEU A 191 -15.07 -7.03 12.38
N PHE A 192 -13.88 -7.47 11.96
CA PHE A 192 -13.64 -8.84 11.52
C PHE A 192 -12.58 -9.55 12.37
N PRO A 193 -12.88 -10.74 12.95
CA PRO A 193 -11.93 -11.45 13.79
C PRO A 193 -10.71 -11.92 12.98
N PRO A 194 -9.49 -11.83 13.54
CA PRO A 194 -8.28 -12.21 12.83
C PRO A 194 -8.15 -13.73 12.70
N LYS A 195 -7.67 -14.18 11.54
CA LYS A 195 -7.30 -15.59 11.30
C LYS A 195 -5.97 -15.94 11.96
N TYR A 196 -4.99 -15.04 11.88
CA TYR A 196 -3.64 -15.23 12.39
C TYR A 196 -3.41 -14.49 13.71
N THR A 197 -2.41 -14.94 14.48
CA THR A 197 -1.83 -14.17 15.59
C THR A 197 -1.10 -12.93 15.05
N HIS A 198 -0.62 -12.05 15.93
CA HIS A 198 0.09 -10.82 15.55
C HIS A 198 -0.73 -9.83 14.70
N SER A 199 -2.06 -9.97 14.68
CA SER A 199 -2.98 -9.08 13.97
C SER A 199 -2.85 -7.59 14.33
N LYS A 200 -2.32 -7.27 15.52
CA LYS A 200 -2.02 -5.89 15.96
C LYS A 200 -1.00 -5.16 15.05
N TYR A 201 -0.17 -5.89 14.31
CA TYR A 201 0.80 -5.30 13.38
C TYR A 201 0.15 -4.56 12.23
N TRP A 202 -1.09 -4.93 11.84
CA TRP A 202 -1.89 -4.17 10.90
C TRP A 202 -2.18 -2.74 11.39
N LEU A 203 -2.40 -2.57 12.71
CA LEU A 203 -2.60 -1.25 13.32
C LEU A 203 -1.28 -0.48 13.44
N TYR A 204 -0.19 -1.15 13.80
CA TYR A 204 1.14 -0.53 13.84
C TYR A 204 1.56 -0.04 12.44
N ALA A 205 1.37 -0.85 11.40
CA ALA A 205 1.64 -0.48 10.01
C ALA A 205 0.83 0.76 9.58
N ALA A 206 -0.48 0.79 9.88
CA ALA A 206 -1.33 1.94 9.58
C ALA A 206 -0.88 3.20 10.35
N GLY A 207 -0.54 3.07 11.64
CA GLY A 207 -0.07 4.19 12.46
C GLY A 207 1.26 4.76 11.97
N VAL A 208 2.23 3.90 11.66
CA VAL A 208 3.53 4.31 11.13
C VAL A 208 3.38 5.00 9.78
N HIS A 209 2.54 4.47 8.87
CA HIS A 209 2.28 5.14 7.60
C HIS A 209 1.66 6.53 7.79
N LEU A 210 0.73 6.67 8.73
CA LEU A 210 0.12 7.96 9.04
C LEU A 210 1.16 8.96 9.57
N VAL A 211 2.08 8.52 10.43
CA VAL A 211 3.22 9.34 10.88
C VAL A 211 4.07 9.77 9.69
N ALA A 212 4.40 8.86 8.78
CA ALA A 212 5.17 9.19 7.58
C ALA A 212 4.49 10.26 6.73
N LYS A 213 3.16 10.22 6.59
CA LYS A 213 2.40 11.27 5.88
C LYS A 213 2.39 12.61 6.60
N PHE A 214 2.41 12.62 7.94
CA PHE A 214 2.61 13.87 8.67
C PHE A 214 4.01 14.45 8.44
N GLU A 215 5.04 13.60 8.38
CA GLU A 215 6.41 14.03 8.08
C GLU A 215 6.54 14.65 6.69
N ALA A 216 5.88 14.05 5.69
CA ALA A 216 5.76 14.58 4.33
C ALA A 216 5.17 15.99 4.30
N VAL A 217 4.04 16.20 4.99
CA VAL A 217 3.36 17.50 5.06
C VAL A 217 4.19 18.52 5.85
N ALA A 218 4.92 18.05 6.87
CA ALA A 218 5.75 18.87 7.73
C ALA A 218 7.19 19.05 7.22
N ASP A 219 7.48 18.71 5.95
CA ASP A 219 8.83 18.59 5.39
C ASP A 219 9.79 19.71 5.82
N ARG A 220 9.43 20.96 5.51
CA ARG A 220 10.24 22.15 5.86
C ARG A 220 10.28 22.44 7.35
N LYS A 221 9.21 22.15 8.09
CA LYS A 221 9.13 22.40 9.54
C LYS A 221 10.06 21.46 10.29
N ILE A 222 10.03 20.18 9.94
CA ILE A 222 10.93 19.16 10.51
C ILE A 222 12.38 19.51 10.18
N TYR A 223 12.66 19.85 8.91
CA TYR A 223 14.01 20.18 8.47
C TYR A 223 14.61 21.35 9.27
N ARG A 224 13.82 22.40 9.52
CA ARG A 224 14.25 23.53 10.36
C ARG A 224 14.42 23.16 11.84
N ALA A 225 13.50 22.36 12.38
CA ALA A 225 13.50 21.98 13.79
C ALA A 225 14.72 21.13 14.19
N ASN A 226 15.27 20.33 13.26
CA ASN A 226 16.46 19.52 13.50
C ASN A 226 17.77 20.14 12.97
N HIS A 227 17.82 21.47 12.81
CA HIS A 227 19.00 22.20 12.32
C HIS A 227 19.49 21.74 10.94
N TYR A 228 18.56 21.44 10.02
CA TYR A 228 18.85 21.07 8.65
C TYR A 228 19.65 19.77 8.49
N ILE A 229 19.48 18.84 9.43
CA ILE A 229 20.12 17.52 9.37
C ILE A 229 19.36 16.63 8.39
N ILE A 230 18.05 16.46 8.59
CA ILE A 230 17.19 15.58 7.77
C ILE A 230 15.83 16.23 7.49
N SER A 231 15.38 16.19 6.25
CA SER A 231 14.07 16.74 5.87
C SER A 231 12.92 15.83 6.31
N GLY A 232 11.70 16.37 6.40
CA GLY A 232 10.54 15.52 6.69
C GLY A 232 10.24 14.56 5.53
N HIS A 233 10.56 14.92 4.29
CA HIS A 233 10.45 14.02 3.12
C HIS A 233 11.42 12.84 3.21
N SER A 234 12.68 13.08 3.57
CA SER A 234 13.66 12.02 3.82
C SER A 234 13.26 11.13 5.00
N LEU A 235 12.66 11.72 6.05
CA LEU A 235 12.17 10.98 7.20
C LEU A 235 10.93 10.14 6.85
N GLU A 236 10.02 10.66 6.01
CA GLU A 236 8.86 9.93 5.49
C GLU A 236 9.30 8.62 4.83
N HIS A 237 10.36 8.65 4.02
CA HIS A 237 10.87 7.44 3.36
C HIS A 237 11.29 6.38 4.40
N LEU A 238 12.06 6.78 5.40
CA LEU A 238 12.53 5.89 6.46
C LEU A 238 11.37 5.33 7.29
N CYS A 239 10.41 6.19 7.65
CA CYS A 239 9.24 5.82 8.42
C CYS A 239 8.32 4.88 7.61
N SER A 240 8.07 5.20 6.34
CA SER A 240 7.30 4.37 5.42
C SER A 240 7.96 3.02 5.16
N ALA A 241 9.29 2.93 5.15
CA ALA A 241 10.02 1.66 5.03
C ALA A 241 9.84 0.75 6.24
N MET A 242 9.45 1.28 7.41
CA MET A 242 9.11 0.45 8.57
C MET A 242 7.82 -0.34 8.36
N VAL A 243 6.91 0.10 7.49
CA VAL A 243 5.66 -0.62 7.18
C VAL A 243 5.93 -2.03 6.65
N PRO A 244 6.67 -2.24 5.54
CA PRO A 244 6.97 -3.58 5.07
C PRO A 244 7.84 -4.36 6.06
N ILE A 245 8.69 -3.72 6.87
CA ILE A 245 9.48 -4.41 7.92
C ILE A 245 8.57 -5.00 9.00
N LEU A 246 7.64 -4.19 9.53
CA LEU A 246 6.68 -4.65 10.53
C LEU A 246 5.83 -5.80 10.00
N LEU A 247 5.41 -5.71 8.74
CA LEU A 247 4.64 -6.77 8.09
C LEU A 247 5.48 -8.02 7.85
N THR A 248 6.76 -7.90 7.49
CA THR A 248 7.69 -9.05 7.41
C THR A 248 7.79 -9.77 8.76
N VAL A 249 7.98 -9.03 9.85
CA VAL A 249 8.01 -9.59 11.21
C VAL A 249 6.69 -10.27 11.53
N MET A 250 5.55 -9.64 11.21
CA MET A 250 4.23 -10.26 11.37
C MET A 250 4.14 -11.58 10.61
N LEU A 251 4.57 -11.64 9.35
CA LEU A 251 4.50 -12.83 8.50
C LEU A 251 5.39 -13.98 8.99
N MET A 252 6.55 -13.66 9.57
CA MET A 252 7.47 -14.66 10.13
C MET A 252 6.96 -15.28 11.42
N TYR A 253 6.36 -14.49 12.32
CA TYR A 253 6.00 -14.95 13.67
C TYR A 253 4.52 -15.24 13.87
N ARG A 254 3.66 -14.93 12.90
CA ARG A 254 2.25 -15.26 13.00
C ARG A 254 2.01 -16.77 12.89
N ASN A 255 0.96 -17.23 13.56
CA ASN A 255 0.44 -18.58 13.51
C ASN A 255 -1.08 -18.53 13.33
N THR A 256 -1.70 -19.61 12.85
CA THR A 256 -3.16 -19.70 12.74
C THR A 256 -3.81 -19.72 14.13
N LYS A 257 -4.69 -18.76 14.42
CA LYS A 257 -5.42 -18.67 15.69
C LYS A 257 -6.74 -19.46 15.66
N PHE A 258 -7.43 -19.45 14.51
CA PHE A 258 -8.67 -20.17 14.28
C PHE A 258 -8.72 -20.74 12.85
N GLN A 259 -9.15 -21.99 12.70
CA GLN A 259 -9.49 -22.59 11.41
C GLN A 259 -10.97 -22.35 11.13
N ARG A 260 -11.31 -21.58 10.09
CA ARG A 260 -12.72 -21.39 9.70
C ARG A 260 -13.17 -22.60 8.87
N LEU A 261 -14.44 -23.04 9.03
CA LEU A 261 -15.04 -24.13 8.24
C LEU A 261 -14.92 -23.91 6.71
N GLY A 262 -14.91 -22.66 6.25
CA GLY A 262 -14.70 -22.31 4.84
C GLY A 262 -13.28 -22.61 4.32
N ASP A 263 -12.29 -22.65 5.20
CA ASP A 263 -10.89 -22.89 4.86
C ASP A 263 -10.65 -24.33 4.38
N TYR A 264 -11.55 -25.27 4.70
CA TYR A 264 -11.50 -26.65 4.20
C TYR A 264 -11.84 -26.78 2.72
N ARG A 265 -12.65 -25.86 2.17
CA ARG A 265 -13.04 -25.91 0.74
C ARG A 265 -12.00 -25.32 -0.20
N ASP A 266 -11.09 -24.52 0.34
CA ASP A 266 -10.04 -23.82 -0.41
C ASP A 266 -8.64 -24.42 -0.13
N ARG A 267 -8.57 -25.56 0.57
CA ARG A 267 -7.37 -26.42 0.65
C ARG A 267 -7.33 -27.37 -0.56
N PRO A 268 -6.13 -27.67 -1.10
CA PRO A 268 -5.98 -28.66 -2.17
C PRO A 268 -6.43 -30.06 -1.72
#